data_AF-A0A1X7TLR6-F1
#
_entry.id   AF-A0A1X7TLR6-F1
#
_cell.length_a   1.000
_cell.length_b   1.000
_cell.length_c   1.000
_cell.angle_alpha   90.00
_cell.angle_beta   90.00
_cell.angle_gamma   90.00
#
_symmetry.space_group_name_H-M   'P 1'
#
loop_
_entity.id
_entity.type
_entity.pdbx_description
1 polymer ?
#
loop_
_entity_poly.entity_id
_entity_poly.type
_entity_poly.pdbx_seq_one_letter_code
_entity_poly.pdbx_strand_id
1 'polypeptide(L)'
;MFELTITKLLPSSEQSILPGLCKTRWVEQHTCFEVFLELYEPLITFLDAILSHREYPKLVSSCGSWNWDSETRIKAQGLKSSLSSFLTIATFIITKTVLDEAKSLSAKLQKRNQDIYEALGMVKGVIKDL
;
A
#
# COMPACT_ATOMS: atom_id res chain seq x y z
N MET A 1 20.32 -16.29 2.52
CA MET A 1 19.85 -17.53 3.19
C MET A 1 18.49 -17.97 2.63
N PHE A 2 17.44 -17.14 2.68
CA PHE A 2 16.10 -17.50 2.19
C PHE A 2 16.03 -17.92 0.71
N GLU A 3 16.66 -17.18 -0.21
CA GLU A 3 16.67 -17.60 -1.62
C GLU A 3 17.44 -18.91 -1.86
N LEU A 4 18.53 -19.16 -1.12
CA LEU A 4 19.23 -20.46 -1.18
C LEU A 4 18.32 -21.60 -0.70
N THR A 5 17.43 -21.31 0.26
CA THR A 5 16.40 -22.24 0.73
C THR A 5 15.32 -22.46 -0.34
N ILE A 6 14.83 -21.42 -1.01
CA ILE A 6 13.87 -21.55 -2.12
C ILE A 6 14.49 -22.33 -3.28
N THR A 7 15.73 -22.05 -3.68
CA THR A 7 16.42 -22.76 -4.75
C THR A 7 16.68 -24.23 -4.44
N LYS A 8 16.87 -24.58 -3.15
CA LYS A 8 16.96 -25.97 -2.72
C LYS A 8 15.61 -26.70 -2.70
N LEU A 9 14.52 -26.00 -2.41
CA LEU A 9 13.19 -26.61 -2.25
C LEU A 9 12.37 -26.64 -3.55
N LEU A 10 12.62 -25.72 -4.48
CA LEU A 10 11.88 -25.55 -5.73
C LEU A 10 12.88 -25.31 -6.87
N PRO A 11 13.50 -26.34 -7.46
CA PRO A 11 14.57 -26.18 -8.46
C PRO A 11 14.10 -25.73 -9.87
N SER A 12 12.83 -25.36 -10.05
CA SER A 12 12.24 -24.96 -11.34
C SER A 12 12.48 -23.49 -11.70
N SER A 13 12.25 -23.12 -12.97
CA SER A 13 12.33 -21.73 -13.49
C SER A 13 11.38 -20.74 -12.80
N GLU A 14 10.40 -21.25 -12.05
CA GLU A 14 9.39 -20.48 -11.31
C GLU A 14 9.97 -19.68 -10.13
N GLN A 15 11.18 -20.03 -9.66
CA GLN A 15 11.87 -19.30 -8.59
C GLN A 15 12.11 -17.82 -8.91
N SER A 16 12.26 -17.48 -10.20
CA SER A 16 12.50 -16.11 -10.67
C SER A 16 11.23 -15.25 -10.71
N ILE A 17 10.05 -15.89 -10.68
CA ILE A 17 8.74 -15.22 -10.78
C ILE A 17 8.43 -14.49 -9.48
N LEU A 18 8.68 -15.12 -8.33
CA LEU A 18 8.36 -14.54 -7.03
C LEU A 18 9.12 -13.22 -6.76
N PRO A 19 10.46 -13.14 -6.93
CA PRO A 19 11.18 -11.87 -6.84
C PRO A 19 10.67 -10.79 -7.81
N GLY A 20 10.22 -11.18 -9.01
CA GLY A 20 9.65 -10.28 -10.00
C GLY A 20 8.28 -9.73 -9.58
N LEU A 21 7.38 -10.58 -9.12
CA LEU A 21 6.06 -10.19 -8.60
C LEU A 21 6.17 -9.30 -7.35
N CYS A 22 7.14 -9.58 -6.48
CA CYS A 22 7.47 -8.76 -5.30
C CYS A 22 8.00 -7.36 -5.64
N LYS A 23 8.50 -7.11 -6.85
CA LYS A 23 9.03 -5.80 -7.24
C LYS A 23 7.96 -4.79 -7.64
N THR A 24 6.98 -5.19 -8.43
CA THR A 24 5.99 -4.24 -9.00
C THR A 24 4.69 -4.28 -8.22
N ARG A 25 4.04 -5.44 -8.17
CA ARG A 25 2.69 -5.57 -7.61
C ARG A 25 2.63 -5.34 -6.10
N TRP A 26 3.62 -5.83 -5.36
CA TRP A 26 3.65 -5.65 -3.90
C TRP A 26 3.98 -4.21 -3.51
N VAL A 27 4.83 -3.53 -4.28
CA VAL A 27 5.14 -2.12 -4.07
C VAL A 27 3.91 -1.25 -4.35
N GLU A 28 3.19 -1.50 -5.44
CA GLU A 28 1.94 -0.80 -5.77
C GLU A 28 0.87 -1.00 -4.68
N GLN A 29 0.68 -2.22 -4.19
CA GLN A 29 -0.27 -2.53 -3.12
C GLN A 29 0.10 -1.86 -1.80
N HIS A 30 1.38 -1.89 -1.43
CA HIS A 30 1.88 -1.22 -0.22
C HIS A 30 1.67 0.29 -0.30
N THR A 31 2.05 0.89 -1.43
CA THR A 31 1.90 2.34 -1.69
C THR A 31 0.43 2.76 -1.64
N CYS A 32 -0.46 2.00 -2.28
CA CYS A 32 -1.90 2.26 -2.25
C CYS A 32 -2.45 2.23 -0.82
N PHE A 33 -2.01 1.25 -0.02
CA PHE A 33 -2.45 1.11 1.35
C PHE A 33 -1.89 2.22 2.27
N GLU A 34 -0.63 2.62 2.10
CA GLU A 34 -0.03 3.78 2.79
C GLU A 34 -0.83 5.07 2.49
N VAL A 35 -1.10 5.36 1.21
CA VAL A 35 -1.88 6.53 0.78
C VAL A 35 -3.29 6.49 1.38
N PHE A 36 -3.95 5.33 1.36
CA PHE A 36 -5.28 5.20 1.97
C PHE A 36 -5.27 5.48 3.47
N LEU A 37 -4.25 4.99 4.20
CA LEU A 37 -4.10 5.27 5.63
C LEU A 37 -3.85 6.75 5.92
N GLU A 38 -3.08 7.44 5.08
CA GLU A 38 -2.89 8.90 5.18
C GLU A 38 -4.20 9.66 4.94
N LEU A 39 -5.04 9.17 4.03
CA LEU A 39 -6.35 9.77 3.72
C LEU A 39 -7.45 9.36 4.70
N TYR A 40 -7.21 8.42 5.61
CA TYR A 40 -8.25 7.84 6.46
C TYR A 40 -8.90 8.87 7.38
N GLU A 41 -8.12 9.66 8.11
CA GLU A 41 -8.64 10.72 8.99
C GLU A 41 -9.37 11.83 8.21
N PRO A 42 -8.81 12.37 7.09
CA PRO A 42 -9.53 13.27 6.20
C PRO A 42 -10.87 12.70 5.70
N LEU A 43 -10.90 11.41 5.34
CA LEU A 43 -12.11 10.73 4.86
C LEU A 43 -13.18 10.65 5.96
N ILE A 44 -12.81 10.24 7.17
CA ILE A 44 -13.75 10.22 8.30
C ILE A 44 -14.29 11.63 8.59
N THR A 45 -13.40 12.64 8.63
CA THR A 45 -13.77 14.05 8.82
C THR A 45 -14.74 14.54 7.74
N PHE A 46 -14.51 14.15 6.49
CA PHE A 46 -15.40 14.48 5.38
C PHE A 46 -16.78 13.83 5.53
N LEU A 47 -16.83 12.55 5.91
CA LEU A 47 -18.09 11.85 6.18
C LEU A 47 -18.85 12.49 7.34
N ASP A 48 -18.14 12.90 8.40
CA ASP A 48 -18.73 13.65 9.51
C ASP A 48 -19.26 15.02 9.07
N ALA A 49 -18.56 15.72 8.19
CA ALA A 49 -19.05 16.98 7.64
C ALA A 49 -20.30 16.83 6.75
N ILE A 50 -20.47 15.69 6.05
CA ILE A 50 -21.72 15.40 5.32
C ILE A 50 -22.89 15.29 6.31
N LEU A 51 -22.68 14.59 7.42
CA LEU A 51 -23.70 14.26 8.41
C LEU A 51 -24.02 15.46 9.32
N SER A 52 -22.99 16.17 9.76
CA SER A 52 -23.02 17.26 10.75
C SER A 52 -22.30 18.52 10.24
N HIS A 53 -22.65 18.99 9.04
CA HIS A 53 -22.01 20.15 8.38
C HIS A 53 -21.81 21.40 9.27
N ARG A 54 -22.70 21.64 10.24
CA ARG A 54 -22.60 22.78 11.18
C ARG A 54 -21.36 22.72 12.09
N GLU A 55 -20.84 21.53 12.35
CA GLU A 55 -19.63 21.30 13.15
C GLU A 55 -18.35 21.56 12.35
N TYR A 56 -18.44 21.65 11.01
CA TYR A 56 -17.30 21.79 10.10
C TYR A 56 -17.41 23.03 9.19
N PRO A 57 -17.63 24.25 9.72
CA PRO A 57 -17.93 25.44 8.93
C PRO A 57 -16.81 25.84 7.97
N LYS A 58 -15.54 25.59 8.34
CA LYS A 58 -14.38 25.88 7.47
C LYS A 58 -14.39 25.02 6.21
N LEU A 59 -14.64 23.71 6.38
CA LEU A 59 -14.79 22.79 5.25
C LEU A 59 -15.99 23.25 4.41
N VAL A 60 -17.13 23.47 5.06
CA VAL A 60 -18.39 23.86 4.40
C VAL A 60 -18.30 25.17 3.60
N SER A 61 -17.45 26.09 4.00
CA SER A 61 -17.29 27.35 3.28
C SER A 61 -16.51 27.22 1.96
N SER A 62 -15.70 26.17 1.77
CA SER A 62 -14.76 26.07 0.65
C SER A 62 -15.29 25.34 -0.60
N CYS A 63 -16.38 24.58 -0.50
CA CYS A 63 -16.93 23.75 -1.59
C CYS A 63 -18.39 24.04 -2.02
N GLY A 64 -18.89 25.27 -1.85
CA GLY A 64 -20.20 25.66 -2.40
C GLY A 64 -21.41 25.14 -1.61
N SER A 65 -22.47 24.69 -2.30
CA SER A 65 -23.73 24.28 -1.66
C SER A 65 -23.62 22.93 -0.96
N TRP A 66 -23.73 22.92 0.38
CA TRP A 66 -23.67 21.71 1.24
C TRP A 66 -25.03 21.10 1.55
N ASN A 67 -25.88 20.96 0.54
CA ASN A 67 -27.23 20.42 0.66
C ASN A 67 -27.32 18.97 0.15
N TRP A 68 -26.61 18.06 0.80
CA TRP A 68 -26.67 16.63 0.48
C TRP A 68 -28.10 16.08 0.69
N ASP A 69 -28.57 15.30 -0.28
CA ASP A 69 -29.85 14.61 -0.23
C ASP A 69 -29.83 13.48 0.81
N SER A 70 -31.02 12.93 1.10
CA SER A 70 -31.18 11.89 2.11
C SER A 70 -30.42 10.60 1.76
N GLU A 71 -30.38 10.22 0.49
CA GLU A 71 -29.70 8.99 0.05
C GLU A 71 -28.19 9.11 0.25
N THR A 72 -27.61 10.25 -0.14
CA THR A 72 -26.20 10.54 0.07
C THR A 72 -25.82 10.52 1.55
N ARG A 73 -26.64 11.11 2.43
CA ARG A 73 -26.41 11.08 3.88
C ARG A 73 -26.46 9.67 4.46
N ILE A 74 -27.42 8.84 4.02
CA ILE A 74 -27.52 7.44 4.45
C ILE A 74 -26.29 6.65 4.02
N LYS A 75 -25.83 6.82 2.77
CA LYS A 75 -24.60 6.19 2.26
C LYS A 75 -23.37 6.63 3.05
N ALA A 76 -23.25 7.93 3.35
CA ALA A 76 -22.15 8.47 4.14
C ALA A 76 -22.15 7.90 5.57
N GLN A 77 -23.31 7.82 6.22
CA GLN A 77 -23.46 7.20 7.54
C GLN A 77 -23.06 5.73 7.53
N GLY A 78 -23.54 4.97 6.54
CA GLY A 78 -23.21 3.56 6.38
C GLY A 78 -21.71 3.35 6.22
N LEU A 79 -21.10 4.11 5.31
CA LEU A 79 -19.66 4.06 5.07
C LEU A 79 -18.85 4.45 6.30
N LYS A 80 -19.23 5.52 7.00
CA LYS A 80 -18.58 5.95 8.25
C LYS A 80 -18.65 4.85 9.29
N SER A 81 -19.83 4.24 9.47
CA SER A 81 -20.03 3.14 10.43
C SER A 81 -19.17 1.93 10.10
N SER A 82 -19.04 1.57 8.82
CA SER A 82 -18.16 0.48 8.40
C SER A 82 -16.70 0.80 8.68
N LEU A 83 -16.23 1.97 8.25
CA LEU A 83 -14.83 2.40 8.42
C LEU A 83 -14.44 2.54 9.89
N SER A 84 -15.36 3.02 10.74
CA SER A 84 -15.12 3.22 12.17
C SER A 84 -15.35 1.97 13.01
N SER A 85 -15.73 0.86 12.39
CA SER A 85 -15.95 -0.39 13.13
C SER A 85 -14.63 -0.92 13.67
N PHE A 86 -14.66 -1.50 14.88
CA PHE A 86 -13.48 -2.09 15.50
C PHE A 86 -12.79 -3.10 14.58
N LEU A 87 -13.56 -3.96 13.92
CA LEU A 87 -13.02 -4.98 13.01
C LEU A 87 -12.30 -4.36 11.82
N THR A 88 -12.85 -3.30 11.21
CA THR A 88 -12.19 -2.61 10.09
C THR A 88 -10.89 -1.94 10.54
N ILE A 89 -10.90 -1.23 11.67
CA ILE A 89 -9.70 -0.58 12.21
C ILE A 89 -8.63 -1.61 12.55
N ALA A 90 -8.98 -2.67 13.27
CA ALA A 90 -8.06 -3.76 13.60
C ALA A 90 -7.50 -4.42 12.35
N THR A 91 -8.33 -4.66 11.34
CA THR A 91 -7.90 -5.20 10.04
C THR A 91 -6.87 -4.28 9.39
N PHE A 92 -7.11 -2.97 9.35
CA PHE A 92 -6.15 -2.04 8.77
C PHE A 92 -4.80 -2.02 9.51
N ILE A 93 -4.81 -2.08 10.84
CA ILE A 93 -3.58 -2.14 11.65
C ILE A 93 -2.81 -3.44 11.39
N ILE A 94 -3.51 -4.58 11.37
CA ILE A 94 -2.91 -5.89 11.10
C ILE A 94 -2.35 -5.93 9.68
N THR A 95 -3.13 -5.48 8.68
CA THR A 95 -2.70 -5.42 7.29
C THR A 95 -1.48 -4.53 7.13
N LYS A 96 -1.44 -3.35 7.77
CA LYS A 96 -0.26 -2.47 7.77
C LYS A 96 0.97 -3.21 8.29
N THR A 97 0.84 -3.86 9.45
CA THR A 97 1.94 -4.57 10.11
C THR A 97 2.48 -5.69 9.22
N VAL A 98 1.60 -6.49 8.61
CA VAL A 98 1.99 -7.57 7.70
C VAL A 98 2.65 -7.01 6.44
N LEU A 99 2.11 -5.93 5.88
CA LEU A 99 2.65 -5.29 4.68
C LEU A 99 4.03 -4.67 4.93
N ASP A 100 4.27 -4.07 6.10
CA ASP A 100 5.57 -3.51 6.47
C ASP A 100 6.64 -4.60 6.63
N GLU A 101 6.30 -5.73 7.24
CA GLU A 101 7.17 -6.91 7.29
C GLU A 101 7.43 -7.47 5.88
N ALA A 102 6.39 -7.55 5.03
CA ALA A 102 6.52 -8.00 3.65
C ALA A 102 7.39 -7.05 2.80
N LYS A 103 7.34 -5.74 3.04
CA LYS A 103 8.21 -4.73 2.40
C LYS A 103 9.67 -4.92 2.82
N SER A 104 9.93 -5.11 4.12
CA SER A 104 11.25 -5.43 4.66
C SER A 104 11.81 -6.73 4.06
N LEU A 105 10.99 -7.77 3.96
CA LEU A 105 11.36 -9.04 3.35
C LEU A 105 11.62 -8.88 1.85
N SER A 106 10.73 -8.19 1.12
CA SER A 106 10.88 -7.94 -0.31
C SER A 106 12.15 -7.16 -0.61
N ALA A 107 12.49 -6.13 0.18
CA ALA A 107 13.76 -5.40 0.06
C ALA A 107 14.98 -6.32 0.29
N LYS A 108 14.92 -7.22 1.28
CA LYS A 108 15.99 -8.22 1.52
C LYS A 108 16.12 -9.23 0.38
N LEU A 109 15.02 -9.63 -0.26
CA LEU A 109 15.03 -10.51 -1.45
C LEU A 109 15.59 -9.79 -2.67
N GLN A 110 15.27 -8.50 -2.82
CA GLN A 110 15.70 -7.71 -3.97
C GLN A 110 17.18 -7.33 -3.92
N LYS A 111 17.82 -7.31 -2.74
CA LYS A 111 19.26 -6.96 -2.58
C LYS A 111 20.19 -7.81 -3.45
N ARG A 112 19.90 -9.11 -3.62
CA ARG A 112 20.72 -9.99 -4.47
C ARG A 112 20.62 -9.66 -5.97
N ASN A 113 19.47 -9.13 -6.42
CA ASN A 113 19.32 -8.69 -7.81
C ASN A 113 20.09 -7.40 -8.10
N GLN A 114 20.27 -6.53 -7.10
CA GLN A 114 21.13 -5.34 -7.20
C GLN A 114 22.60 -5.76 -7.35
N ASP A 115 23.06 -6.68 -6.51
CA ASP A 115 24.44 -7.21 -6.57
C ASP A 115 24.74 -7.88 -7.92
N ILE A 116 23.77 -8.64 -8.48
CA ILE A 116 23.91 -9.27 -9.80
C ILE A 116 23.94 -8.22 -10.92
N TYR A 117 23.12 -7.17 -10.82
CA TYR A 117 23.10 -6.09 -11.81
C TYR A 117 24.41 -5.29 -11.80
N GLU A 118 24.94 -5.00 -10.62
CA GLU A 118 26.24 -4.33 -10.44
C GLU A 118 27.40 -5.22 -10.93
N ALA A 119 27.39 -6.51 -10.62
CA ALA A 119 28.38 -7.46 -11.13
C ALA A 119 28.35 -7.57 -12.66
N LEU A 120 27.16 -7.61 -13.27
CA LEU A 120 27.02 -7.59 -14.74
C LEU A 120 27.46 -6.26 -15.35
N GLY A 121 27.24 -5.13 -14.66
CA GLY A 121 27.76 -3.82 -15.04
C GLY A 121 29.28 -3.77 -15.06
N MET A 122 29.93 -4.32 -14.02
CA MET A 122 31.39 -4.41 -13.93
C MET A 122 31.98 -5.31 -15.03
N VAL A 123 31.37 -6.46 -15.30
CA VAL A 123 31.81 -7.37 -16.39
C VAL A 123 31.64 -6.71 -17.76
N LYS A 124 30.53 -6.01 -18.00
CA LYS A 124 30.32 -5.25 -19.25
C LYS A 124 31.33 -4.11 -19.42
N GLY A 125 31.76 -3.48 -18.32
CA GLY A 125 32.83 -2.48 -18.34
C GLY A 125 34.15 -3.07 -18.82
N VAL A 126 34.59 -4.19 -18.23
CA VAL A 126 35.83 -4.87 -18.60
C VAL A 126 35.83 -5.38 -20.05
N ILE A 127 34.69 -5.86 -20.55
CA ILE A 127 34.54 -6.29 -21.96
C ILE A 127 34.65 -5.10 -22.93
N LYS A 128 34.30 -3.89 -22.49
CA LYS A 128 34.40 -2.67 -23.31
C LYS A 128 35.82 -2.11 -23.37
N ASP A 129 36.67 -2.47 -22.41
CA ASP A 129 38.06 -2.03 -22.27
C ASP A 129 39.07 -3.03 -22.87
N LEU A 130 38.59 -4.12 -23.50
CA LEU A 130 39.32 -5.08 -24.32
C LEU A 130 39.12 -4.80 -25.81
#